data_AF-A0A259IVF7-F1
#
_entry.id   AF-A0A259IVF7-F1
#
_cell.length_a   1.000
_cell.length_b   1.000
_cell.length_c   1.000
_cell.angle_alpha   90.00
_cell.angle_beta   90.00
_cell.angle_gamma   90.00
#
_symmetry.space_group_name_H-M   'P 1'
#
loop_
_entity.id
_entity.type
_entity.pdbx_description
1 polymer ?
#
loop_
_entity_poly.entity_id
_entity_poly.type
_entity_poly.pdbx_seq_one_letter_code
_entity_poly.pdbx_strand_id
1 'polypeptide(L)'
;VLRPMLEDRGTLKVGHNVKYDASILALYDINVGPFDCTMCMSYALDAGRGNHGMDDLSVRHLGHQPISFAEVAGKGKGQVTFDKVALEPATAYAAEDADVTLRLWRVLKPRLPAEGMATVYETLERPLIPVLSRMEARGVAIDRAMLSRLSSEFAQGAARIEDEIAELAGERLNVGSPKQMGDILFGRMGLPGGTKTATGAWSTKANVLEELAEAGHKLPQKILEWRQLAKLRSTYTDALPSYVNPRTGRVHTGYALAATTTGRLSSSEPNLQNIPIRTEEGRRIRRAFVAQPGTLLVSADYSQIELRLLAEIADIPTLRQAFRDGLDIHAMTASEMFGVPVEGMPSEVRRRAKAINFGIIYGISAFGLANQRGIPREEAGLYIRRYFER
;
A
#
# COMPACT_ATOMS: atom_id res chain seq x y z
N VAL A 1 8.22 8.32 39.03
CA VAL A 1 8.29 6.88 39.39
C VAL A 1 8.36 5.97 38.17
N LEU A 2 7.49 6.12 37.16
CA LEU A 2 7.48 5.20 36.00
C LEU A 2 8.64 5.39 35.00
N ARG A 3 9.09 6.63 34.75
CA ARG A 3 10.16 6.91 33.76
C ARG A 3 11.43 6.05 33.96
N PRO A 4 12.05 5.98 35.17
CA PRO A 4 13.22 5.14 35.38
C PRO A 4 13.01 3.67 34.98
N MET A 5 11.85 3.08 35.30
CA MET A 5 11.55 1.70 34.93
C MET A 5 11.35 1.53 33.42
N LEU A 6 10.65 2.48 32.78
CA LEU A 6 10.37 2.42 31.35
C LEU A 6 11.63 2.58 30.48
N GLU A 7 12.62 3.34 30.94
CA GLU A 7 13.88 3.59 30.23
C GLU A 7 15.01 2.63 30.66
N ASP A 8 14.82 1.89 31.75
CA ASP A 8 15.82 0.94 32.25
C ASP A 8 16.06 -0.20 31.26
N ARG A 9 17.33 -0.37 30.88
CA ARG A 9 17.77 -1.42 29.96
C ARG A 9 17.75 -2.82 30.57
N GLY A 10 17.77 -2.94 31.90
CA GLY A 10 17.68 -4.21 32.61
C GLY A 10 16.26 -4.79 32.66
N THR A 11 15.25 -3.95 32.42
CA THR A 11 13.84 -4.34 32.49
C THR A 11 13.27 -4.50 31.09
N LEU A 12 12.94 -5.74 30.70
CA LEU A 12 12.22 -6.04 29.45
C LEU A 12 10.73 -5.72 29.62
N LYS A 13 10.18 -4.92 28.70
CA LYS A 13 8.73 -4.63 28.64
C LYS A 13 8.10 -5.57 27.61
N VAL A 14 6.90 -6.06 27.90
CA VAL A 14 6.14 -6.86 26.94
C VAL A 14 4.86 -6.11 26.62
N GLY A 15 4.58 -5.89 25.33
CA GLY A 15 3.41 -5.15 24.89
C GLY A 15 2.83 -5.70 23.59
N HIS A 16 1.62 -5.26 23.26
CA HIS A 16 0.98 -5.51 21.98
C HIS A 16 0.95 -4.20 21.19
N ASN A 17 1.37 -4.22 19.92
CA ASN A 17 1.52 -3.01 19.09
C ASN A 17 2.33 -1.88 19.78
N VAL A 18 3.48 -2.23 20.36
CA VAL A 18 4.34 -1.34 21.18
C VAL A 18 4.73 -0.02 20.50
N LYS A 19 4.67 0.05 19.17
CA LYS A 19 4.87 1.30 18.41
C LYS A 19 3.93 2.41 18.91
N TYR A 20 2.67 2.08 19.20
CA TYR A 20 1.70 3.06 19.71
C TYR A 20 2.12 3.60 21.08
N ASP A 21 2.40 2.72 22.04
CA ASP A 21 2.83 3.11 23.38
C ASP A 21 4.13 3.91 23.37
N ALA A 22 5.10 3.46 22.56
CA ALA A 22 6.37 4.17 22.37
C ALA A 22 6.14 5.59 21.81
N SER A 23 5.24 5.76 20.84
CA SER A 23 4.88 7.07 20.29
C SER A 23 4.18 7.96 21.32
N ILE A 24 3.29 7.41 22.15
CA ILE A 24 2.62 8.17 23.21
C ILE A 24 3.62 8.59 24.30
N LEU A 25 4.49 7.69 24.75
CA LEU A 25 5.51 7.96 25.75
C LEU A 25 6.56 8.97 25.28
N ALA A 26 6.89 8.95 23.98
CA ALA A 26 7.79 9.93 23.37
C ALA A 26 7.27 11.37 23.46
N LEU A 27 5.95 11.59 23.52
CA LEU A 27 5.37 12.92 23.74
C LEU A 27 5.72 13.51 25.12
N TYR A 28 6.13 12.66 26.06
CA TYR A 28 6.54 13.02 27.42
C TYR A 28 8.04 12.84 27.65
N ASP A 29 8.83 12.79 26.58
CA ASP A 29 10.28 12.56 26.61
C ASP A 29 10.66 11.28 27.38
N ILE A 30 9.89 10.21 27.17
CA ILE A 30 10.16 8.87 27.72
C ILE A 30 10.51 7.93 26.58
N ASN A 31 11.75 7.43 26.56
CA ASN A 31 12.22 6.49 25.56
C ASN A 31 12.11 5.04 26.07
N VAL A 32 10.95 4.42 25.88
CA VAL A 32 10.70 3.06 26.37
C VAL A 32 11.60 2.02 25.68
N GLY A 33 12.21 1.14 26.46
CA GLY A 33 12.98 0.00 25.96
C GLY A 33 13.79 -0.69 27.06
N PRO A 34 14.31 -1.91 26.81
CA PRO A 34 13.99 -2.82 25.71
C PRO A 34 12.56 -3.36 25.81
N PHE A 35 11.98 -3.78 24.69
CA PHE A 35 10.62 -4.33 24.66
C PHE A 35 10.50 -5.51 23.70
N ASP A 36 9.54 -6.37 23.97
CA ASP A 36 9.05 -7.41 23.09
C ASP A 36 7.59 -7.08 22.70
N CYS A 37 7.30 -7.16 21.40
CA CYS A 37 5.98 -6.88 20.82
C CYS A 37 5.29 -8.17 20.33
N THR A 38 4.17 -8.57 20.95
CA THR A 38 3.45 -9.81 20.62
C THR A 38 2.82 -9.79 19.22
N MET A 39 2.34 -8.61 18.77
CA MET A 39 1.84 -8.43 17.39
C MET A 39 2.92 -8.77 16.36
N CYS A 40 4.13 -8.24 16.55
CA CYS A 40 5.26 -8.50 15.66
C CYS A 40 5.78 -9.95 15.76
N MET A 41 5.72 -10.57 16.95
CA MET A 41 6.04 -12.01 17.08
C MET A 41 5.06 -12.86 16.29
N SER A 42 3.76 -12.60 16.46
CA SER A 42 2.73 -13.32 15.70
C SER A 42 2.89 -13.09 14.20
N TYR A 43 3.22 -11.88 13.78
CA TYR A 43 3.47 -11.58 12.37
C TYR A 43 4.66 -12.36 11.82
N ALA A 44 5.79 -12.37 12.52
CA ALA A 44 6.97 -13.14 12.11
C ALA A 44 6.69 -14.65 12.02
N LEU A 45 5.84 -15.19 12.90
CA LEU A 45 5.49 -16.62 12.92
C LEU A 45 4.43 -17.00 11.90
N ASP A 46 3.37 -16.20 11.78
CA ASP A 46 2.09 -16.61 11.20
C ASP A 46 1.57 -15.62 10.14
N ALA A 47 2.43 -14.79 9.53
CA ALA A 47 2.03 -13.87 8.45
C ALA A 47 1.21 -14.60 7.36
N GLY A 48 0.02 -14.06 7.06
CA GLY A 48 -0.91 -14.62 6.07
C GLY A 48 -1.81 -15.77 6.56
N ARG A 49 -1.66 -16.23 7.81
CA ARG A 49 -2.52 -17.28 8.41
C ARG A 49 -3.63 -16.75 9.30
N GLY A 50 -3.74 -15.43 9.46
CA GLY A 50 -4.81 -14.79 10.24
C GLY A 50 -4.51 -13.33 10.54
N ASN A 51 -5.39 -12.72 11.35
CA ASN A 51 -5.16 -11.39 11.90
C ASN A 51 -4.22 -11.46 13.12
N HIS A 52 -3.48 -10.37 13.34
CA HIS A 52 -2.46 -10.21 14.38
C HIS A 52 -2.89 -9.26 15.50
N GLY A 53 -4.16 -8.83 15.54
CA GLY A 53 -4.73 -8.07 16.66
C GLY A 53 -4.88 -8.92 17.93
N MET A 54 -4.78 -8.28 19.10
CA MET A 54 -4.74 -8.96 20.39
C MET A 54 -5.95 -9.86 20.63
N ASP A 55 -7.17 -9.40 20.34
CA ASP A 55 -8.41 -10.16 20.52
C ASP A 55 -8.40 -11.46 19.71
N ASP A 56 -8.06 -11.37 18.43
CA ASP A 56 -7.96 -12.54 17.54
C ASP A 56 -6.87 -13.51 18.01
N LEU A 57 -5.74 -13.00 18.50
CA LEU A 57 -4.67 -13.83 19.07
C LEU A 57 -5.09 -14.48 20.39
N SER A 58 -5.79 -13.76 21.26
CA SER A 58 -6.29 -14.26 22.53
C SER A 58 -7.25 -15.44 22.32
N VAL A 59 -8.21 -15.29 21.42
CA VAL A 59 -9.15 -16.37 21.08
C VAL A 59 -8.39 -17.57 20.49
N ARG A 60 -7.51 -17.33 19.52
CA ARG A 60 -6.79 -18.39 18.80
C ARG A 60 -5.81 -19.17 19.67
N HIS A 61 -5.07 -18.50 20.55
CA HIS A 61 -3.99 -19.12 21.31
C HIS A 61 -4.36 -19.44 22.76
N LEU A 62 -5.33 -18.73 23.34
CA LEU A 62 -5.70 -18.85 24.75
C LEU A 62 -7.14 -19.33 24.97
N GLY A 63 -7.97 -19.39 23.91
CA GLY A 63 -9.40 -19.69 24.04
C GLY A 63 -10.16 -18.65 24.87
N HIS A 64 -9.61 -17.44 25.01
CA HIS A 64 -10.13 -16.36 25.84
C HIS A 64 -10.61 -15.22 24.97
N GLN A 65 -11.86 -14.78 25.18
CA GLN A 65 -12.43 -13.61 24.52
C GLN A 65 -12.18 -12.38 25.40
N PRO A 66 -11.32 -11.43 24.98
CA PRO A 66 -11.09 -10.22 25.75
C PRO A 66 -12.29 -9.27 25.69
N ILE A 67 -12.34 -8.35 26.66
CA ILE A 67 -13.18 -7.18 26.69
C ILE A 67 -12.80 -6.29 25.51
N SER A 68 -13.75 -6.03 24.62
CA SER A 68 -13.55 -5.14 23.48
C SER A 68 -13.61 -3.67 23.91
N PHE A 69 -12.87 -2.81 23.21
CA PHE A 69 -12.94 -1.36 23.43
C PHE A 69 -14.36 -0.82 23.35
N ALA A 70 -15.19 -1.43 22.49
CA ALA A 70 -16.58 -1.03 22.31
C ALA A 70 -17.51 -1.34 23.49
N GLU A 71 -17.20 -2.36 24.29
CA GLU A 71 -17.96 -2.65 25.53
C GLU A 71 -17.70 -1.60 26.60
N VAL A 72 -16.54 -0.96 26.56
CA VAL A 72 -16.09 0.01 27.56
C VAL A 72 -16.39 1.45 27.13
N ALA A 73 -16.16 1.76 25.86
CA ALA A 73 -16.27 3.11 25.30
C ALA A 73 -17.51 3.31 24.42
N GLY A 74 -18.28 2.26 24.12
CA GLY A 74 -19.42 2.32 23.22
C GLY A 74 -19.06 2.25 21.73
N LYS A 75 -20.06 2.43 20.85
CA LYS A 75 -19.94 2.30 19.38
C LYS A 75 -20.53 3.51 18.64
N GLY A 76 -20.01 3.76 17.44
CA GLY A 76 -20.56 4.74 16.50
C GLY A 76 -20.53 6.17 17.05
N LYS A 77 -21.58 6.95 16.76
CA LYS A 77 -21.68 8.37 17.22
C LYS A 77 -21.73 8.52 18.75
N GLY A 78 -22.11 7.48 19.47
CA GLY A 78 -22.17 7.47 20.93
C GLY A 78 -20.87 6.99 21.60
N GLN A 79 -19.83 6.65 20.83
CA GLN A 79 -18.55 6.24 21.39
C GLN A 79 -17.89 7.41 22.12
N VAL A 80 -17.41 7.17 23.34
CA VAL A 80 -16.69 8.14 24.16
C VAL A 80 -15.18 7.92 24.07
N THR A 81 -14.41 8.95 24.41
CA THR A 81 -12.96 8.84 24.58
C THR A 81 -12.63 8.21 25.94
N PHE A 82 -11.47 7.57 26.06
CA PHE A 82 -11.13 6.75 27.24
C PHE A 82 -11.06 7.56 28.55
N ASP A 83 -10.81 8.87 28.48
CA ASP A 83 -10.87 9.81 29.62
C ASP A 83 -12.28 9.96 30.23
N LYS A 84 -13.33 9.54 29.51
CA LYS A 84 -14.72 9.61 29.97
C LYS A 84 -15.28 8.26 30.46
N VAL A 85 -14.49 7.20 30.36
CA VAL A 85 -14.88 5.87 30.83
C VAL A 85 -14.78 5.84 32.36
N ALA A 86 -15.76 5.20 33.02
CA ALA A 86 -15.70 5.01 34.47
C ALA A 86 -14.47 4.20 34.88
N LEU A 87 -13.91 4.48 36.06
CA LEU A 87 -12.62 3.92 36.47
C LEU A 87 -12.62 2.38 36.51
N GLU A 88 -13.67 1.77 37.05
CA GLU A 88 -13.78 0.32 37.17
C GLU A 88 -13.69 -0.39 35.79
N PRO A 89 -14.55 -0.13 34.80
CA PRO A 89 -14.43 -0.76 33.48
C PRO A 89 -13.15 -0.36 32.74
N ALA A 90 -12.63 0.87 32.92
CA ALA A 90 -11.37 1.28 32.33
C ALA A 90 -10.18 0.43 32.85
N THR A 91 -10.14 0.20 34.17
CA THR A 91 -9.07 -0.59 34.79
C THR A 91 -9.17 -2.07 34.47
N ALA A 92 -10.39 -2.64 34.40
CA ALA A 92 -10.59 -4.03 34.00
C ALA A 92 -10.08 -4.28 32.57
N TYR A 93 -10.46 -3.42 31.63
CA TYR A 93 -9.99 -3.48 30.24
C TYR A 93 -8.46 -3.35 30.13
N ALA A 94 -7.89 -2.29 30.71
CA ALA A 94 -6.46 -2.03 30.60
C ALA A 94 -5.59 -3.09 31.31
N ALA A 95 -6.07 -3.66 32.42
CA ALA A 95 -5.37 -4.74 33.12
C ALA A 95 -5.45 -6.06 32.35
N GLU A 96 -6.59 -6.35 31.72
CA GLU A 96 -6.75 -7.53 30.87
C GLU A 96 -5.82 -7.47 29.65
N ASP A 97 -5.71 -6.32 28.97
CA ASP A 97 -4.78 -6.13 27.85
C ASP A 97 -3.33 -6.51 28.25
N ALA A 98 -2.90 -6.09 29.44
CA ALA A 98 -1.57 -6.42 29.96
C ALA A 98 -1.41 -7.91 30.29
N ASP A 99 -2.41 -8.54 30.94
CA ASP A 99 -2.38 -9.97 31.26
C ASP A 99 -2.39 -10.85 30.00
N VAL A 100 -3.35 -10.61 29.10
CA VAL A 100 -3.49 -11.33 27.83
C VAL A 100 -2.22 -11.19 27.01
N THR A 101 -1.65 -9.99 26.93
CA THR A 101 -0.38 -9.76 26.22
C THR A 101 0.77 -10.58 26.80
N LEU A 102 0.90 -10.65 28.13
CA LEU A 102 1.94 -11.46 28.77
C LEU A 102 1.72 -12.96 28.53
N ARG A 103 0.46 -13.43 28.58
CA ARG A 103 0.09 -14.81 28.25
C ARG A 103 0.41 -15.16 26.80
N LEU A 104 0.08 -14.27 25.86
CA LEU A 104 0.45 -14.41 24.45
C LEU A 104 1.97 -14.47 24.26
N TRP A 105 2.73 -13.61 24.95
CA TRP A 105 4.19 -13.63 24.89
C TRP A 105 4.77 -14.98 25.35
N ARG A 106 4.23 -15.55 26.44
CA ARG A 106 4.65 -16.89 26.93
C ARG A 106 4.40 -18.00 25.91
N VAL A 107 3.40 -17.85 25.04
CA VAL A 107 3.11 -18.80 23.95
C VAL A 107 3.95 -18.54 22.72
N LEU A 108 4.10 -17.27 22.30
CA LEU A 108 4.74 -16.90 21.03
C LEU A 108 6.26 -16.84 21.13
N LYS A 109 6.83 -16.38 22.25
CA LYS A 109 8.29 -16.21 22.39
C LYS A 109 9.05 -17.53 22.21
N PRO A 110 8.64 -18.67 22.80
CA PRO A 110 9.33 -19.95 22.59
C PRO A 110 9.22 -20.49 21.16
N ARG A 111 8.16 -20.12 20.42
CA ARG A 111 7.98 -20.54 19.01
C ARG A 111 9.02 -19.91 18.09
N LEU A 112 9.46 -18.69 18.36
CA LEU A 112 10.44 -17.98 17.50
C LEU A 112 11.71 -18.80 17.20
N PRO A 113 12.46 -19.31 18.20
CA PRO A 113 13.59 -20.18 17.91
C PRO A 113 13.17 -21.56 17.37
N ALA A 114 12.07 -22.13 17.86
CA ALA A 114 11.62 -23.45 17.45
C ALA A 114 11.22 -23.52 15.96
N GLU A 115 10.70 -22.42 15.40
CA GLU A 115 10.28 -22.29 14.01
C GLU A 115 11.30 -21.50 13.15
N GLY A 116 12.49 -21.21 13.68
CA GLY A 116 13.56 -20.51 12.96
C GLY A 116 13.29 -19.03 12.68
N MET A 117 12.29 -18.43 13.30
CA MET A 117 11.86 -17.04 13.09
C MET A 117 12.54 -16.01 14.01
N ALA A 118 13.42 -16.47 14.92
CA ALA A 118 14.15 -15.60 15.84
C ALA A 118 14.91 -14.48 15.10
N THR A 119 15.64 -14.81 14.02
CA THR A 119 16.41 -13.81 13.26
C THR A 119 15.52 -12.72 12.67
N VAL A 120 14.41 -13.09 12.03
CA VAL A 120 13.45 -12.14 11.44
C VAL A 120 12.90 -11.21 12.52
N TYR A 121 12.45 -11.77 13.64
CA TYR A 121 11.89 -10.98 14.73
C TYR A 121 12.92 -10.04 15.38
N GLU A 122 14.08 -10.58 15.76
CA GLU A 122 15.09 -9.87 16.55
C GLU A 122 15.86 -8.82 15.72
N THR A 123 16.03 -9.05 14.41
CA THR A 123 16.86 -8.19 13.54
C THR A 123 16.06 -7.30 12.59
N LEU A 124 14.82 -7.68 12.25
CA LEU A 124 13.98 -6.91 11.32
C LEU A 124 12.80 -6.26 12.06
N GLU A 125 11.89 -7.06 12.62
CA GLU A 125 10.61 -6.56 13.14
C GLU A 125 10.77 -5.70 14.39
N ARG A 126 11.46 -6.22 15.42
CA ARG A 126 11.59 -5.54 16.72
C ARG A 126 12.39 -4.23 16.63
N PRO A 127 13.54 -4.17 15.92
CA PRO A 127 14.30 -2.91 15.78
C PRO A 127 13.61 -1.86 14.90
N LEU A 128 12.64 -2.26 14.06
CA LEU A 128 11.92 -1.34 13.18
C LEU A 128 10.85 -0.52 13.92
N ILE A 129 10.29 -1.05 15.01
CA ILE A 129 9.29 -0.36 15.86
C ILE A 129 9.72 1.08 16.25
N PRO A 130 10.89 1.29 16.91
CA PRO A 130 11.29 2.63 17.31
C PRO A 130 11.67 3.52 16.12
N VAL A 131 12.09 2.94 15.00
CA VAL A 131 12.36 3.70 13.76
C VAL A 131 11.07 4.26 13.20
N LEU A 132 10.03 3.43 13.06
CA LEU A 132 8.72 3.86 12.56
C LEU A 132 8.07 4.86 13.50
N SER A 133 8.10 4.63 14.82
CA SER A 133 7.58 5.60 15.80
C SER A 133 8.22 6.99 15.61
N ARG A 134 9.55 7.07 15.44
CA ARG A 134 10.22 8.34 15.15
C ARG A 134 9.86 8.93 13.79
N MET A 135 9.73 8.11 12.75
CA MET A 135 9.33 8.57 11.41
C MET A 135 7.92 9.16 11.43
N GLU A 136 6.97 8.49 12.09
CA GLU A 136 5.59 8.94 12.27
C GLU A 136 5.55 10.24 13.08
N ALA A 137 6.26 10.30 14.22
CA ALA A 137 6.34 11.50 15.05
C ALA A 137 6.96 12.70 14.31
N ARG A 138 7.95 12.46 13.44
CA ARG A 138 8.57 13.50 12.62
C ARG A 138 7.60 14.06 11.58
N GLY A 139 6.80 13.21 10.94
CA GLY A 139 5.87 13.57 9.87
C GLY A 139 6.54 14.21 8.65
N VAL A 140 5.74 14.66 7.68
CA VAL A 140 6.18 15.32 6.45
C VAL A 140 5.47 16.66 6.26
N ALA A 141 6.18 17.68 5.75
CA ALA A 141 5.58 18.98 5.44
C ALA A 141 4.97 18.97 4.04
N ILE A 142 3.85 19.70 3.90
CA ILE A 142 3.17 19.87 2.63
C ILE A 142 2.88 21.35 2.33
N ASP A 143 2.95 21.74 1.06
CA ASP A 143 2.50 23.04 0.55
C ASP A 143 0.98 22.99 0.28
N ARG A 144 0.22 23.52 1.24
CA ARG A 144 -1.25 23.58 1.17
C ARG A 144 -1.74 24.49 0.04
N ALA A 145 -1.03 25.56 -0.28
CA ALA A 145 -1.42 26.50 -1.34
C ALA A 145 -1.22 25.87 -2.72
N MET A 146 -0.13 25.10 -2.91
CA MET A 146 0.05 24.28 -4.11
C MET A 146 -1.08 23.26 -4.26
N LEU A 147 -1.41 22.50 -3.19
CA LEU A 147 -2.49 21.51 -3.26
C LEU A 147 -3.85 22.13 -3.55
N SER A 148 -4.15 23.29 -2.97
CA SER A 148 -5.40 24.01 -3.25
C SER A 148 -5.51 24.43 -4.72
N ARG A 149 -4.42 24.98 -5.32
CA ARG A 149 -4.39 25.30 -6.75
C ARG A 149 -4.58 24.07 -7.63
N LEU A 150 -3.89 22.96 -7.30
CA LEU A 150 -4.04 21.70 -8.02
C LEU A 150 -5.47 21.14 -7.92
N SER A 151 -6.11 21.25 -6.75
CA SER A 151 -7.50 20.86 -6.57
C SER A 151 -8.43 21.62 -7.52
N SER A 152 -8.30 22.95 -7.59
CA SER A 152 -9.11 23.77 -8.50
C SER A 152 -8.88 23.43 -9.96
N GLU A 153 -7.64 23.17 -10.36
CA GLU A 153 -7.31 22.79 -11.73
C GLU A 153 -7.85 21.40 -12.09
N PHE A 154 -7.71 20.42 -11.20
CA PHE A 154 -8.28 19.09 -11.41
C PHE A 154 -9.80 19.13 -11.45
N ALA A 155 -10.45 20.01 -10.67
CA ALA A 155 -11.90 20.22 -10.74
C ALA A 155 -12.33 20.77 -12.11
N GLN A 156 -11.62 21.78 -12.64
CA GLN A 156 -11.88 22.33 -13.97
C GLN A 156 -11.58 21.32 -15.09
N GLY A 157 -10.53 20.52 -14.95
CA GLY A 157 -10.22 19.42 -15.86
C GLY A 157 -11.31 18.35 -15.87
N ALA A 158 -11.76 17.91 -14.69
CA ALA A 158 -12.82 16.94 -14.55
C ALA A 158 -14.14 17.44 -15.15
N ALA A 159 -14.53 18.70 -14.90
CA ALA A 159 -15.74 19.29 -15.46
C ALA A 159 -15.72 19.32 -17.00
N ARG A 160 -14.59 19.68 -17.62
CA ARG A 160 -14.44 19.63 -19.09
C ARG A 160 -14.62 18.22 -19.63
N ILE A 161 -14.04 17.22 -18.97
CA ILE A 161 -14.20 15.82 -19.39
C ILE A 161 -15.64 15.33 -19.17
N GLU A 162 -16.33 15.81 -18.12
CA GLU A 162 -17.77 15.52 -17.92
C GLU A 162 -18.62 16.04 -19.07
N ASP A 163 -18.34 17.25 -19.56
CA ASP A 163 -19.03 17.81 -20.73
C ASP A 163 -18.75 16.96 -22.00
N GLU A 164 -17.50 16.59 -22.25
CA GLU A 164 -17.13 15.69 -23.37
C GLU A 164 -17.80 14.31 -23.26
N ILE A 165 -17.89 13.75 -22.04
CA ILE A 165 -18.59 12.50 -21.78
C ILE A 165 -20.08 12.64 -22.07
N ALA A 166 -20.70 13.75 -21.67
CA ALA A 166 -22.11 13.99 -21.92
C ALA A 166 -22.42 14.11 -23.42
N GLU A 167 -21.55 14.77 -24.18
CA GLU A 167 -21.65 14.84 -25.65
C GLU A 167 -21.52 13.46 -26.30
N LEU A 168 -20.53 12.65 -25.88
CA LEU A 168 -20.32 11.30 -26.42
C LEU A 168 -21.44 10.32 -26.05
N ALA A 169 -22.04 10.48 -24.86
CA ALA A 169 -23.15 9.65 -24.40
C ALA A 169 -24.52 10.11 -24.92
N GLY A 170 -24.63 11.35 -25.38
CA GLY A 170 -25.88 11.97 -25.82
C GLY A 170 -26.81 12.40 -24.68
N GLU A 171 -26.36 12.35 -23.42
CA GLU A 171 -27.12 12.76 -22.24
C GLU A 171 -26.19 13.14 -21.08
N ARG A 172 -26.67 13.93 -20.11
CA ARG A 172 -25.92 14.23 -18.89
C ARG A 172 -25.98 13.06 -17.92
N LEU A 173 -24.81 12.61 -17.46
CA LEU A 173 -24.64 11.45 -16.59
C LEU A 173 -23.85 11.84 -15.34
N ASN A 174 -24.07 11.13 -14.24
CA ASN A 174 -23.14 11.12 -13.13
C ASN A 174 -22.00 10.13 -13.43
N VAL A 175 -20.87 10.65 -13.90
CA VAL A 175 -19.66 9.87 -14.24
C VAL A 175 -19.10 9.10 -13.04
N GLY A 176 -19.36 9.61 -11.83
CA GLY A 176 -19.02 8.94 -10.56
C GLY A 176 -19.86 7.71 -10.25
N SER A 177 -20.96 7.46 -10.96
CA SER A 177 -21.84 6.30 -10.76
C SER A 177 -21.42 5.12 -11.66
N PRO A 178 -20.83 4.04 -11.12
CA PRO A 178 -20.44 2.88 -11.92
C PRO A 178 -21.63 2.23 -12.63
N LYS A 179 -22.83 2.34 -12.04
CA LYS A 179 -24.07 1.81 -12.61
C LYS A 179 -24.46 2.57 -13.88
N GLN A 180 -24.54 3.90 -13.82
CA GLN A 180 -24.88 4.71 -15.01
C GLN A 180 -23.84 4.53 -16.11
N MET A 181 -22.54 4.49 -15.77
CA MET A 181 -21.47 4.21 -16.73
C MET A 181 -21.60 2.81 -17.35
N GLY A 182 -22.01 1.81 -16.56
CA GLY A 182 -22.23 0.48 -17.06
C GLY A 182 -23.43 0.39 -18.01
N ASP A 183 -24.53 1.04 -17.65
CA ASP A 183 -25.78 1.03 -18.42
C ASP A 183 -25.61 1.74 -19.78
N ILE A 184 -24.87 2.86 -19.84
CA ILE A 184 -24.57 3.55 -21.11
C ILE A 184 -23.64 2.71 -22.01
N LEU A 185 -22.54 2.18 -21.46
CA LEU A 185 -21.52 1.47 -22.24
C LEU A 185 -22.04 0.13 -22.78
N PHE A 186 -22.64 -0.70 -21.92
CA PHE A 186 -23.01 -2.07 -22.27
C PHE A 186 -24.49 -2.24 -22.58
N GLY A 187 -25.35 -1.40 -21.99
CA GLY A 187 -26.79 -1.42 -22.24
C GLY A 187 -27.15 -0.69 -23.53
N ARG A 188 -26.89 0.64 -23.57
CA ARG A 188 -27.30 1.49 -24.71
C ARG A 188 -26.37 1.39 -25.91
N MET A 189 -25.06 1.49 -25.70
CA MET A 189 -24.07 1.43 -26.79
C MET A 189 -23.73 0.00 -27.21
N GLY A 190 -24.09 -1.00 -26.41
CA GLY A 190 -23.89 -2.41 -26.73
C GLY A 190 -22.42 -2.80 -26.88
N LEU A 191 -21.49 -2.13 -26.19
CA LEU A 191 -20.06 -2.43 -26.30
C LEU A 191 -19.76 -3.86 -25.80
N PRO A 192 -18.75 -4.54 -26.39
CA PRO A 192 -18.36 -5.88 -25.96
C PRO A 192 -17.69 -5.87 -24.57
N GLY A 193 -17.59 -7.04 -23.91
CA GLY A 193 -16.83 -7.18 -22.65
C GLY A 193 -17.58 -6.84 -21.36
N GLY A 194 -18.86 -6.50 -21.44
CA GLY A 194 -19.70 -6.27 -20.26
C GLY A 194 -19.88 -7.55 -19.44
N THR A 195 -19.48 -7.52 -18.17
CA THR A 195 -19.76 -8.58 -17.19
C THR A 195 -20.63 -8.04 -16.07
N LYS A 196 -21.60 -8.80 -15.59
CA LYS A 196 -22.42 -8.40 -14.45
C LYS A 196 -21.75 -8.79 -13.14
N THR A 197 -21.79 -7.89 -12.17
CA THR A 197 -21.40 -8.13 -10.78
C THR A 197 -22.42 -9.04 -10.09
N ALA A 198 -22.10 -9.57 -8.90
CA ALA A 198 -23.03 -10.37 -8.10
C ALA A 198 -24.35 -9.62 -7.79
N THR A 199 -24.32 -8.28 -7.80
CA THR A 199 -25.48 -7.39 -7.63
C THR A 199 -26.26 -7.11 -8.92
N GLY A 200 -25.90 -7.75 -10.05
CA GLY A 200 -26.59 -7.61 -11.34
C GLY A 200 -26.23 -6.36 -12.16
N ALA A 201 -25.48 -5.41 -11.60
CA ALA A 201 -24.98 -4.23 -12.31
C ALA A 201 -23.77 -4.56 -13.20
N TRP A 202 -23.63 -3.86 -14.33
CA TRP A 202 -22.47 -3.98 -15.21
C TRP A 202 -21.17 -3.55 -14.50
N SER A 203 -20.14 -4.36 -14.66
CA SER A 203 -18.79 -4.11 -14.15
C SER A 203 -18.10 -3.07 -15.03
N THR A 204 -17.73 -1.93 -14.44
CA THR A 204 -16.90 -0.91 -15.08
C THR A 204 -15.52 -0.86 -14.42
N LYS A 205 -14.90 -2.02 -14.18
CA LYS A 205 -13.53 -2.07 -13.65
C LYS A 205 -12.54 -1.41 -14.62
N ALA A 206 -11.42 -0.90 -14.10
CA ALA A 206 -10.42 -0.19 -14.89
C ALA A 206 -9.94 -1.01 -16.10
N ASN A 207 -9.63 -2.29 -15.92
CA ASN A 207 -9.18 -3.18 -17.00
C ASN A 207 -10.19 -3.30 -18.16
N VAL A 208 -11.49 -3.40 -17.87
CA VAL A 208 -12.54 -3.50 -18.90
C VAL A 208 -12.63 -2.19 -19.71
N LEU A 209 -12.50 -1.05 -19.02
CA LEU A 209 -12.50 0.25 -19.69
C LEU A 209 -11.22 0.47 -20.50
N GLU A 210 -10.08 -0.03 -20.01
CA GLU A 210 -8.77 0.04 -20.69
C GLU A 210 -8.81 -0.77 -21.99
N GLU A 211 -9.32 -2.01 -21.96
CA GLU A 211 -9.51 -2.86 -23.15
C GLU A 211 -10.39 -2.16 -24.21
N LEU A 212 -11.50 -1.54 -23.78
CA LEU A 212 -12.37 -0.80 -24.68
C LEU A 212 -11.72 0.48 -25.23
N ALA A 213 -10.93 1.18 -24.43
CA ALA A 213 -10.18 2.35 -24.87
C ALA A 213 -9.11 1.97 -25.90
N GLU A 214 -8.40 0.85 -25.69
CA GLU A 214 -7.42 0.29 -26.65
C GLU A 214 -8.10 -0.16 -27.95
N ALA A 215 -9.33 -0.65 -27.88
CA ALA A 215 -10.15 -0.95 -29.07
C ALA A 215 -10.63 0.31 -29.82
N GLY A 216 -10.31 1.51 -29.33
CA GLY A 216 -10.60 2.79 -29.99
C GLY A 216 -11.90 3.47 -29.54
N HIS A 217 -12.57 2.96 -28.48
CA HIS A 217 -13.78 3.58 -27.98
C HIS A 217 -13.47 4.84 -27.14
N LYS A 218 -13.86 6.00 -27.65
CA LYS A 218 -13.60 7.32 -27.03
C LYS A 218 -14.24 7.50 -25.65
N LEU A 219 -15.47 7.00 -25.45
CA LEU A 219 -16.19 7.19 -24.18
C LEU A 219 -15.50 6.48 -22.99
N PRO A 220 -15.12 5.18 -23.08
CA PRO A 220 -14.28 4.51 -22.08
C PRO A 220 -12.97 5.24 -21.77
N GLN A 221 -12.28 5.76 -22.79
CA GLN A 221 -11.06 6.53 -22.61
C GLN A 221 -11.32 7.78 -21.74
N LYS A 222 -12.37 8.54 -22.05
CA LYS A 222 -12.74 9.74 -21.29
C LYS A 222 -13.17 9.42 -19.85
N ILE A 223 -13.88 8.31 -19.64
CA ILE A 223 -14.25 7.84 -18.30
C ILE A 223 -12.98 7.51 -17.48
N LEU A 224 -11.97 6.88 -18.08
CA LEU A 224 -10.70 6.60 -17.40
C LEU A 224 -9.95 7.88 -17.03
N GLU A 225 -9.85 8.83 -17.97
CA GLU A 225 -9.24 10.15 -17.73
C GLU A 225 -9.94 10.88 -16.57
N TRP A 226 -11.27 10.91 -16.58
CA TRP A 226 -12.06 11.52 -15.50
C TRP A 226 -11.82 10.84 -14.15
N ARG A 227 -11.87 9.49 -14.10
CA ARG A 227 -11.66 8.73 -12.86
C ARG A 227 -10.27 8.95 -12.28
N GLN A 228 -9.25 9.08 -13.13
CA GLN A 228 -7.91 9.42 -12.71
C GLN A 228 -7.88 10.79 -12.03
N LEU A 229 -8.42 11.84 -12.66
CA LEU A 229 -8.47 13.18 -12.06
C LEU A 229 -9.31 13.23 -10.78
N ALA A 230 -10.49 12.62 -10.79
CA ALA A 230 -11.37 12.54 -9.63
C ALA A 230 -10.70 11.85 -8.43
N LYS A 231 -9.99 10.73 -8.68
CA LYS A 231 -9.20 10.03 -7.65
C LYS A 231 -8.04 10.89 -7.14
N LEU A 232 -7.27 11.49 -8.04
CA LEU A 232 -6.13 12.35 -7.67
C LEU A 232 -6.58 13.53 -6.80
N ARG A 233 -7.74 14.11 -7.13
CA ARG A 233 -8.33 15.20 -6.36
C ARG A 233 -8.80 14.74 -4.99
N SER A 234 -9.76 13.82 -4.96
CA SER A 234 -10.39 13.33 -3.71
C SER A 234 -9.42 12.68 -2.75
N THR A 235 -8.47 11.89 -3.25
CA THR A 235 -7.54 11.12 -2.41
C THR A 235 -6.34 11.96 -1.96
N TYR A 236 -5.91 12.93 -2.76
CA TYR A 236 -4.67 13.67 -2.48
C TYR A 236 -4.88 15.16 -2.31
N THR A 237 -5.34 15.89 -3.33
CA THR A 237 -5.35 17.37 -3.23
C THR A 237 -6.34 17.89 -2.19
N ASP A 238 -7.48 17.21 -2.03
CA ASP A 238 -8.54 17.63 -1.12
C ASP A 238 -8.34 17.01 0.27
N ALA A 239 -7.87 15.77 0.34
CA ALA A 239 -7.70 15.04 1.60
C ALA A 239 -6.37 15.35 2.31
N LEU A 240 -5.22 15.46 1.62
CA LEU A 240 -3.93 15.69 2.30
C LEU A 240 -3.92 16.93 3.22
N PRO A 241 -4.52 18.08 2.84
CA PRO A 241 -4.59 19.23 3.74
C PRO A 241 -5.35 18.98 5.03
N SER A 242 -6.34 18.08 5.06
CA SER A 242 -7.11 17.76 6.28
C SER A 242 -6.33 16.89 7.28
N TYR A 243 -5.30 16.17 6.81
CA TYR A 243 -4.40 15.38 7.65
C TYR A 243 -3.30 16.20 8.33
N VAL A 244 -3.23 17.51 8.10
CA VAL A 244 -2.19 18.31 8.74
C VAL A 244 -2.50 18.51 10.20
N ASN A 245 -1.63 17.99 11.06
CA ASN A 245 -1.75 18.17 12.49
C ASN A 245 -1.54 19.65 12.86
N PRO A 246 -2.49 20.29 13.58
CA PRO A 246 -2.41 21.71 13.90
C PRO A 246 -1.27 22.06 14.85
N ARG A 247 -0.77 21.11 15.65
CA ARG A 247 0.33 21.34 16.59
C ARG A 247 1.70 21.36 15.91
N THR A 248 1.90 20.50 14.91
CA THR A 248 3.20 20.33 14.24
C THR A 248 3.27 21.03 12.88
N GLY A 249 2.11 21.33 12.28
CA GLY A 249 2.01 21.81 10.90
C GLY A 249 2.38 20.75 9.85
N ARG A 250 2.43 19.47 10.23
CA ARG A 250 2.90 18.35 9.38
C ARG A 250 1.84 17.26 9.24
N VAL A 251 1.98 16.44 8.21
CA VAL A 251 1.18 15.23 8.00
C VAL A 251 1.91 14.05 8.65
N HIS A 252 1.19 13.26 9.44
CA HIS A 252 1.72 12.11 10.18
C HIS A 252 1.00 10.84 9.69
N THR A 253 1.57 10.16 8.70
CA THR A 253 1.02 8.88 8.20
C THR A 253 1.24 7.77 9.24
N GLY A 254 0.32 6.81 9.29
CA GLY A 254 0.51 5.58 10.07
C GLY A 254 1.11 4.47 9.21
N TYR A 255 2.25 3.91 9.62
CA TYR A 255 2.86 2.72 9.05
C TYR A 255 2.46 1.48 9.83
N ALA A 256 1.85 0.51 9.17
CA ALA A 256 1.49 -0.76 9.81
C ALA A 256 2.63 -1.79 9.64
N LEU A 257 3.07 -2.35 10.76
CA LEU A 257 4.11 -3.39 10.83
C LEU A 257 3.57 -4.77 10.40
N ALA A 258 2.39 -5.15 10.90
CA ALA A 258 1.83 -6.49 10.74
C ALA A 258 0.57 -6.50 9.86
N ALA A 259 0.67 -6.02 8.62
CA ALA A 259 -0.50 -5.81 7.75
C ALA A 259 -0.46 -6.56 6.42
N THR A 260 0.66 -6.55 5.70
CA THR A 260 0.75 -7.21 4.39
C THR A 260 1.20 -8.66 4.54
N THR A 261 0.88 -9.54 3.60
CA THR A 261 1.38 -10.93 3.64
C THR A 261 2.83 -11.05 3.18
N THR A 262 3.37 -10.03 2.52
CA THR A 262 4.70 -10.05 1.90
C THR A 262 5.81 -9.44 2.77
N GLY A 263 5.49 -8.97 3.98
CA GLY A 263 6.45 -8.26 4.83
C GLY A 263 6.63 -6.78 4.50
N ARG A 264 5.96 -6.26 3.46
CA ARG A 264 6.04 -4.83 3.11
C ARG A 264 5.26 -3.99 4.11
N LEU A 265 5.80 -2.82 4.46
CA LEU A 265 5.04 -1.81 5.18
C LEU A 265 3.85 -1.35 4.35
N SER A 266 2.73 -1.09 5.01
CA SER A 266 1.62 -0.35 4.44
C SER A 266 1.46 1.00 5.14
N SER A 267 0.92 2.00 4.44
CA SER A 267 0.65 3.33 5.01
C SER A 267 -0.84 3.69 4.95
N SER A 268 -1.36 4.30 6.00
CA SER A 268 -2.73 4.81 6.09
C SER A 268 -2.79 6.20 6.72
N GLU A 269 -3.92 6.88 6.51
CA GLU A 269 -4.27 8.16 7.17
C GLU A 269 -3.19 9.25 7.14
N PRO A 270 -2.67 9.65 5.96
CA PRO A 270 -3.03 9.21 4.61
C PRO A 270 -2.10 8.10 4.06
N ASN A 271 -2.53 7.39 3.03
CA ASN A 271 -1.67 6.42 2.32
C ASN A 271 -0.67 7.15 1.40
N LEU A 272 0.55 7.36 1.90
CA LEU A 272 1.63 8.04 1.17
C LEU A 272 2.32 7.14 0.12
N GLN A 273 2.20 5.81 0.24
CA GLN A 273 2.81 4.88 -0.70
C GLN A 273 2.13 4.87 -2.08
N ASN A 274 0.83 5.14 -2.13
CA ASN A 274 0.02 5.01 -3.34
C ASN A 274 0.01 6.27 -4.24
N ILE A 275 0.74 7.32 -3.88
CA ILE A 275 0.81 8.56 -4.69
C ILE A 275 1.46 8.24 -6.04
N PRO A 276 0.78 8.46 -7.19
CA PRO A 276 1.31 8.08 -8.49
C PRO A 276 2.67 8.71 -8.82
N ILE A 277 3.57 7.89 -9.38
CA ILE A 277 4.98 8.27 -9.66
C ILE A 277 5.18 8.70 -11.12
N ARG A 278 4.43 8.06 -12.02
CA ARG A 278 4.71 8.06 -13.46
C ARG A 278 3.89 9.09 -14.24
N THR A 279 2.80 9.57 -13.67
CA THR A 279 1.92 10.57 -14.30
C THR A 279 2.39 11.97 -13.94
N GLU A 280 2.18 12.93 -14.84
CA GLU A 280 2.58 14.32 -14.59
C GLU A 280 1.78 14.89 -13.42
N GLU A 281 0.50 14.58 -13.31
CA GLU A 281 -0.37 14.98 -12.21
C GLU A 281 0.11 14.40 -10.86
N GLY A 282 0.57 13.15 -10.86
CA GLY A 282 1.17 12.51 -9.69
C GLY A 282 2.47 13.20 -9.26
N ARG A 283 3.33 13.55 -10.22
CA ARG A 283 4.56 14.34 -9.96
C ARG A 283 4.24 15.73 -9.41
N ARG A 284 3.17 16.37 -9.89
CA ARG A 284 2.70 17.65 -9.37
C ARG A 284 2.25 17.56 -7.92
N ILE A 285 1.50 16.53 -7.55
CA ILE A 285 1.13 16.26 -6.15
C ILE A 285 2.39 16.04 -5.29
N ARG A 286 3.38 15.33 -5.81
CA ARG A 286 4.65 15.10 -5.08
C ARG A 286 5.45 16.36 -4.85
N ARG A 287 5.40 17.33 -5.76
CA ARG A 287 6.00 18.66 -5.56
C ARG A 287 5.40 19.41 -4.37
N ALA A 288 4.20 19.03 -3.92
CA ALA A 288 3.63 19.60 -2.71
C ALA A 288 4.29 19.08 -1.42
N PHE A 289 5.06 17.98 -1.46
CA PHE A 289 5.84 17.54 -0.31
C PHE A 289 7.14 18.34 -0.28
N VAL A 290 7.33 19.11 0.78
CA VAL A 290 8.39 20.13 0.85
C VAL A 290 9.32 19.90 2.03
N ALA A 291 10.59 20.30 1.84
CA ALA A 291 11.55 20.38 2.93
C ALA A 291 11.20 21.54 3.88
N GLN A 292 11.69 21.47 5.13
CA GLN A 292 11.65 22.64 6.00
C GLN A 292 12.69 23.67 5.56
N PRO A 293 12.51 24.96 5.86
CA PRO A 293 13.53 25.98 5.63
C PRO A 293 14.91 25.52 6.14
N GLY A 294 15.94 25.66 5.32
CA GLY A 294 17.31 25.23 5.65
C GLY A 294 17.58 23.73 5.48
N THR A 295 16.64 22.94 4.95
CA THR A 295 16.83 21.50 4.69
C THR A 295 16.49 21.12 3.24
N LEU A 296 16.89 19.92 2.82
CA LEU A 296 16.57 19.34 1.51
C LEU A 296 15.87 17.99 1.69
N LEU A 297 15.00 17.63 0.74
CA LEU A 297 14.46 16.27 0.63
C LEU A 297 15.44 15.41 -0.16
N VAL A 298 15.83 14.28 0.43
CA VAL A 298 16.70 13.28 -0.20
C VAL A 298 15.87 12.03 -0.46
N SER A 299 15.94 11.50 -1.68
CA SER A 299 15.31 10.25 -2.07
C SER A 299 16.39 9.20 -2.31
N ALA A 300 16.33 8.09 -1.57
CA ALA A 300 17.17 6.91 -1.79
C ALA A 300 16.26 5.74 -2.19
N ASP A 301 16.50 5.16 -3.37
CA ASP A 301 15.67 4.10 -3.95
C ASP A 301 16.55 2.91 -4.36
N TYR A 302 16.09 1.70 -4.04
CA TYR A 302 16.77 0.49 -4.51
C TYR A 302 16.36 0.19 -5.94
N SER A 303 17.27 0.46 -6.87
CA SER A 303 17.09 0.21 -8.30
C SER A 303 16.82 -1.27 -8.58
N GLN A 304 15.55 -1.59 -8.86
CA GLN A 304 15.11 -2.92 -9.30
C GLN A 304 15.43 -4.04 -8.30
N ILE A 305 15.28 -3.78 -6.99
CA ILE A 305 15.64 -4.73 -5.93
C ILE A 305 15.04 -6.12 -6.13
N GLU A 306 13.79 -6.22 -6.56
CA GLU A 306 13.10 -7.51 -6.75
C GLU A 306 13.76 -8.36 -7.84
N LEU A 307 14.18 -7.74 -8.95
CA LEU A 307 14.86 -8.43 -10.04
C LEU A 307 16.27 -8.85 -9.63
N ARG A 308 16.95 -8.05 -8.81
CA ARG A 308 18.26 -8.38 -8.26
C ARG A 308 18.17 -9.56 -7.28
N LEU A 309 17.17 -9.56 -6.42
CA LEU A 309 16.88 -10.67 -5.51
C LEU A 309 16.53 -11.94 -6.28
N LEU A 310 15.70 -11.84 -7.32
CA LEU A 310 15.40 -12.97 -8.19
C LEU A 310 16.66 -13.56 -8.81
N ALA A 311 17.52 -12.71 -9.40
CA ALA A 311 18.74 -13.17 -10.05
C ALA A 311 19.69 -13.90 -9.09
N GLU A 312 19.72 -13.49 -7.82
CA GLU A 312 20.52 -14.14 -6.78
C GLU A 312 19.86 -15.42 -6.26
N ILE A 313 18.57 -15.38 -5.91
CA ILE A 313 17.83 -16.52 -5.31
C ILE A 313 17.67 -17.67 -6.30
N ALA A 314 17.40 -17.36 -7.57
CA ALA A 314 17.27 -18.35 -8.63
C ALA A 314 18.62 -18.71 -9.28
N ASP A 315 19.73 -18.13 -8.78
CA ASP A 315 21.10 -18.28 -9.30
C ASP A 315 21.20 -18.20 -10.83
N ILE A 316 20.77 -17.07 -11.41
CA ILE A 316 20.74 -16.84 -12.86
C ILE A 316 22.00 -16.08 -13.27
N PRO A 317 23.07 -16.74 -13.77
CA PRO A 317 24.38 -16.10 -13.93
C PRO A 317 24.36 -14.96 -14.96
N THR A 318 23.55 -15.11 -16.02
CA THR A 318 23.36 -14.10 -17.07
C THR A 318 22.78 -12.80 -16.51
N LEU A 319 21.74 -12.88 -15.66
CA LEU A 319 21.16 -11.71 -15.01
C LEU A 319 22.10 -11.12 -13.94
N ARG A 320 22.79 -11.95 -13.16
CA ARG A 320 23.79 -11.49 -12.19
C ARG A 320 24.91 -10.72 -12.88
N GLN A 321 25.41 -11.23 -14.01
CA GLN A 321 26.43 -10.57 -14.81
C GLN A 321 25.92 -9.26 -15.44
N ALA A 322 24.72 -9.28 -16.03
CA ALA A 322 24.09 -8.07 -16.59
C ALA A 322 23.96 -6.94 -15.54
N PHE A 323 23.62 -7.29 -14.30
CA PHE A 323 23.56 -6.32 -13.20
C PHE A 323 24.94 -5.81 -12.76
N ARG A 324 26.00 -6.62 -12.83
CA ARG A 324 27.38 -6.19 -12.53
C ARG A 324 27.91 -5.24 -13.61
N ASP A 325 27.58 -5.53 -14.86
CA ASP A 325 28.01 -4.74 -16.03
C ASP A 325 27.16 -3.48 -16.23
N GLY A 326 26.15 -3.25 -15.38
CA GLY A 326 25.29 -2.06 -15.44
C GLY A 326 24.34 -2.04 -16.64
N LEU A 327 24.08 -3.20 -17.24
CA LEU A 327 23.24 -3.32 -18.43
C LEU A 327 21.75 -3.13 -18.10
N ASP A 328 21.00 -2.60 -19.06
CA ASP A 328 19.55 -2.50 -18.95
C ASP A 328 18.91 -3.88 -19.24
N ILE A 329 18.67 -4.63 -18.18
CA ILE A 329 18.06 -5.97 -18.27
C ILE A 329 16.72 -5.97 -19.01
N HIS A 330 15.92 -4.90 -18.94
CA HIS A 330 14.67 -4.85 -19.68
C HIS A 330 14.90 -4.69 -21.18
N ALA A 331 15.90 -3.90 -21.57
CA ALA A 331 16.29 -3.77 -22.97
C ALA A 331 16.96 -5.05 -23.48
N MET A 332 17.76 -5.73 -22.66
CA MET A 332 18.33 -7.03 -23.00
C MET A 332 17.23 -8.06 -23.23
N THR A 333 16.32 -8.25 -22.27
CA THR A 333 15.23 -9.22 -22.46
C THR A 333 14.32 -8.82 -23.62
N ALA A 334 14.04 -7.53 -23.81
CA ALA A 334 13.32 -7.07 -25.00
C ALA A 334 14.03 -7.45 -26.30
N SER A 335 15.35 -7.29 -26.34
CA SER A 335 16.16 -7.60 -27.50
C SER A 335 16.09 -9.08 -27.86
N GLU A 336 16.18 -9.94 -26.85
CA GLU A 336 16.10 -11.38 -27.02
C GLU A 336 14.70 -11.86 -27.39
N MET A 337 13.65 -11.26 -26.80
CA MET A 337 12.27 -11.65 -27.03
C MET A 337 11.74 -11.17 -28.38
N PHE A 338 12.05 -9.93 -28.77
CA PHE A 338 11.50 -9.26 -29.95
C PHE A 338 12.49 -9.17 -31.12
N GLY A 339 13.74 -9.60 -30.95
CA GLY A 339 14.77 -9.55 -31.99
C GLY A 339 15.20 -8.13 -32.36
N VAL A 340 14.98 -7.15 -31.48
CA VAL A 340 15.31 -5.74 -31.71
C VAL A 340 16.65 -5.42 -31.05
N PRO A 341 17.60 -4.74 -31.69
CA PRO A 341 18.85 -4.34 -31.04
C PRO A 341 18.60 -3.52 -29.76
N VAL A 342 19.45 -3.70 -28.74
CA VAL A 342 19.42 -2.88 -27.51
C VAL A 342 19.66 -1.41 -27.84
N GLU A 343 20.62 -1.15 -28.73
CA GLU A 343 20.93 0.19 -29.20
C GLU A 343 19.81 0.73 -30.10
N GLY A 344 19.33 1.94 -29.80
CA GLY A 344 18.24 2.57 -30.54
C GLY A 344 16.85 1.96 -30.29
N MET A 345 16.69 1.07 -29.30
CA MET A 345 15.40 0.45 -28.99
C MET A 345 14.31 1.49 -28.69
N PRO A 346 13.16 1.46 -29.39
CA PRO A 346 12.05 2.34 -29.08
C PRO A 346 11.57 2.16 -27.63
N SER A 347 11.31 3.27 -26.95
CA SER A 347 10.91 3.30 -25.53
C SER A 347 9.64 2.49 -25.24
N GLU A 348 8.75 2.40 -26.22
CA GLU A 348 7.53 1.60 -26.15
C GLU A 348 7.81 0.08 -26.11
N VAL A 349 8.74 -0.40 -26.95
CA VAL A 349 9.16 -1.82 -27.00
C VAL A 349 9.76 -2.23 -25.66
N ARG A 350 10.66 -1.39 -25.12
CA ARG A 350 11.24 -1.58 -23.79
C ARG A 350 10.16 -1.61 -22.69
N ARG A 351 9.17 -0.72 -22.75
CA ARG A 351 8.07 -0.68 -21.77
C ARG A 351 7.23 -1.95 -21.79
N ARG A 352 6.94 -2.49 -22.99
CA ARG A 352 6.23 -3.76 -23.16
C ARG A 352 7.04 -4.92 -22.56
N ALA A 353 8.31 -5.04 -22.92
CA ALA A 353 9.20 -6.09 -22.40
C ALA A 353 9.32 -6.06 -20.87
N LYS A 354 9.53 -4.87 -20.29
CA LYS A 354 9.58 -4.68 -18.84
C LYS A 354 8.37 -5.28 -18.14
N ALA A 355 7.19 -5.02 -18.68
CA ALA A 355 5.96 -5.47 -18.06
C ALA A 355 5.74 -6.99 -18.25
N ILE A 356 6.22 -7.57 -19.35
CA ILE A 356 6.26 -9.01 -19.56
C ILE A 356 7.23 -9.67 -18.56
N ASN A 357 8.46 -9.17 -18.41
CA ASN A 357 9.44 -9.68 -17.45
C ASN A 357 8.85 -9.72 -16.04
N PHE A 358 8.30 -8.61 -15.55
CA PHE A 358 7.68 -8.59 -14.24
C PHE A 358 6.49 -9.55 -14.17
N GLY A 359 5.63 -9.60 -15.20
CA GLY A 359 4.54 -10.57 -15.25
C GLY A 359 5.03 -12.01 -15.06
N ILE A 360 6.03 -12.43 -15.85
CA ILE A 360 6.59 -13.79 -15.80
C ILE A 360 7.17 -14.09 -14.42
N ILE A 361 7.91 -13.15 -13.85
CA ILE A 361 8.53 -13.28 -12.52
C ILE A 361 7.49 -13.42 -11.42
N TYR A 362 6.37 -12.71 -11.55
CA TYR A 362 5.23 -12.82 -10.64
C TYR A 362 4.32 -14.03 -10.94
N GLY A 363 4.77 -14.96 -11.78
CA GLY A 363 4.06 -16.19 -12.09
C GLY A 363 2.79 -15.97 -12.92
N ILE A 364 2.74 -14.93 -13.74
CA ILE A 364 1.61 -14.71 -14.65
C ILE A 364 1.47 -15.90 -15.59
N SER A 365 0.24 -16.39 -15.76
CA SER A 365 -0.04 -17.43 -16.75
C SER A 365 -0.01 -16.86 -18.16
N ALA A 366 0.17 -17.71 -19.18
CA ALA A 366 0.03 -17.30 -20.59
C ALA A 366 -1.31 -16.62 -20.87
N PHE A 367 -2.38 -17.05 -20.18
CA PHE A 367 -3.69 -16.41 -20.23
C PHE A 367 -3.69 -15.01 -19.60
N GLY A 368 -3.10 -14.85 -18.42
CA GLY A 368 -2.97 -13.55 -17.77
C GLY A 368 -2.12 -12.57 -18.58
N LEU A 369 -1.04 -13.07 -19.20
CA LEU A 369 -0.17 -12.28 -20.06
C LEU A 369 -0.85 -11.86 -21.36
N ALA A 370 -1.60 -12.77 -21.99
CA ALA A 370 -2.41 -12.48 -23.17
C ALA A 370 -3.44 -11.37 -22.87
N ASN A 371 -4.19 -11.50 -21.77
CA ASN A 371 -5.20 -10.50 -21.38
C ASN A 371 -4.59 -9.13 -21.04
N GLN A 372 -3.44 -9.09 -20.34
CA GLN A 372 -2.79 -7.81 -20.01
C GLN A 372 -2.18 -7.08 -21.23
N ARG A 373 -2.04 -7.77 -22.37
CA ARG A 373 -1.29 -7.27 -23.53
C ARG A 373 -2.07 -7.28 -24.83
N GLY A 374 -3.30 -7.79 -24.83
CA GLY A 374 -4.10 -7.94 -26.05
C GLY A 374 -3.44 -8.81 -27.11
N ILE A 375 -2.58 -9.77 -26.73
CA ILE A 375 -1.91 -10.68 -27.67
C ILE A 375 -2.56 -12.08 -27.67
N PRO A 376 -2.49 -12.84 -28.77
CA PRO A 376 -2.94 -14.22 -28.80
C PRO A 376 -2.31 -15.07 -27.70
N ARG A 377 -3.09 -15.99 -27.13
CA ARG A 377 -2.63 -16.88 -26.04
C ARG A 377 -1.42 -17.73 -26.44
N GLU A 378 -1.36 -18.18 -27.69
CA GLU A 378 -0.23 -18.95 -28.20
C GLU A 378 1.06 -18.13 -28.24
N GLU A 379 0.96 -16.86 -28.64
CA GLU A 379 2.08 -15.92 -28.67
C GLU A 379 2.57 -15.63 -27.24
N ALA A 380 1.65 -15.37 -26.31
CA ALA A 380 1.98 -15.22 -24.88
C ALA A 380 2.68 -16.46 -24.31
N GLY A 381 2.20 -17.66 -24.65
CA GLY A 381 2.83 -18.92 -24.24
C GLY A 381 4.22 -19.13 -24.85
N LEU A 382 4.43 -18.70 -26.11
CA LEU A 382 5.74 -18.72 -26.75
C LEU A 382 6.72 -17.77 -26.03
N TYR A 383 6.29 -16.58 -25.64
CA TYR A 383 7.11 -15.63 -24.90
C TYR A 383 7.57 -16.18 -23.54
N ILE A 384 6.66 -16.80 -22.78
CA ILE A 384 7.00 -17.41 -21.50
C ILE A 384 8.02 -18.54 -21.69
N ARG A 385 7.81 -19.42 -22.69
CA ARG A 385 8.75 -20.51 -22.99
C ARG A 385 10.14 -19.99 -23.36
N ARG A 386 10.23 -19.05 -24.31
CA ARG A 386 11.51 -18.44 -24.72
C ARG A 386 12.23 -17.75 -23.56
N TYR A 387 11.48 -17.14 -22.63
CA TYR A 387 12.05 -16.50 -21.45
C TYR A 387 12.72 -17.51 -20.50
N PHE A 388 12.17 -18.72 -20.35
CA PHE A 388 12.75 -19.77 -19.48
C PHE A 388 13.78 -20.67 -20.19
N GLU A 389 13.80 -20.70 -21.52
CA GLU A 389 14.84 -21.38 -22.29
C GLU A 389 16.20 -20.65 -22.25
N ARG A 390 16.21 -19.38 -21.85
CA ARG A 390 17.40 -18.53 -21.70
C ARG A 390 17.65 -18.21 -20.23
#